data_AF-A0A563ENV3-F1
#
_entry.id   AF-A0A563ENV3-F1
#
_cell.length_a   1.000
_cell.length_b   1.000
_cell.length_c   1.000
_cell.angle_alpha   90.00
_cell.angle_beta   90.00
_cell.angle_gamma   90.00
#
_symmetry.space_group_name_H-M   'P 1'
#
loop_
_entity.id
_entity.type
_entity.pdbx_description
1 polymer ?
#
loop_
_entity_poly.entity_id
_entity_poly.type
_entity_poly.pdbx_seq_one_letter_code
_entity_poly.pdbx_strand_id
1 'polypeptide(L)'
;MGRSTKTELFLIAASHLVSDDPVYNAAHLARYVELVRRCAVDDPEWTARLLRWVRHEADLVSSAFIGAAEFVAARRAAGQHGLSRQVVDSVLRQADEPGWLLAYWNHWHGRTLPKPLKRGVADAVRRLYTERSLLAHDGSSLSIRFGDVLARVHPAPVDAHQAALFSYAVDRRYRRNAEIPAELAVVRARAALSAVPVRSRRLDAAAVADGGITWVSVHGWLKRQLTAAEWEVLLPTMTDRQLLRSLPELEQAGLGDVRAPAGRSVPRVPGHTLVLIDTAAGFERGADLLASNCEHAQIVRWRRGGGFLRRDDVVRVIRKWFRRHDRVVVVTGEQDIDGPLHRAVPRSVPLHVWSLGRSGPASVSVPNRYCYDGLSESAFRAIGLLETGEQGLWPF
;
A
#
# COMPACT_ATOMS: atom_id res chain seq x y z
N MET A 1 -10.29 23.24 20.54
CA MET A 1 -8.86 23.32 20.16
C MET A 1 -8.72 22.70 18.78
N GLY A 2 -8.09 23.39 17.82
CA GLY A 2 -7.83 22.82 16.49
C GLY A 2 -6.82 21.68 16.57
N ARG A 3 -6.90 20.74 15.62
CA ARG A 3 -5.89 19.65 15.50
C ARG A 3 -4.51 20.25 15.22
N SER A 4 -3.46 19.61 15.77
CA SER A 4 -2.09 19.91 15.35
C SER A 4 -1.86 19.47 13.90
N THR A 5 -0.97 20.13 13.16
CA THR A 5 -0.63 19.76 11.78
C THR A 5 -0.10 18.32 11.67
N LYS A 6 0.69 17.89 12.66
CA LYS A 6 1.20 16.51 12.75
C LYS A 6 0.07 15.50 12.93
N THR A 7 -0.87 15.80 13.83
CA THR A 7 -2.04 14.96 14.07
C THR A 7 -2.89 14.84 12.82
N GLU A 8 -3.19 15.95 12.18
CA GLU A 8 -3.96 15.92 10.95
C GLU A 8 -3.25 15.14 9.84
N LEU A 9 -1.94 15.35 9.66
CA LEU A 9 -1.17 14.64 8.64
C LEU A 9 -1.14 13.13 8.89
N PHE A 10 -0.90 12.71 10.13
CA PHE A 10 -0.93 11.29 10.47
C PHE A 10 -2.29 10.67 10.20
N LEU A 11 -3.38 11.34 10.58
CA LEU A 11 -4.74 10.80 10.39
C LEU A 11 -5.11 10.69 8.91
N ILE A 12 -4.69 11.63 8.07
CA ILE A 12 -4.85 11.51 6.61
C ILE A 12 -4.01 10.35 6.08
N ALA A 13 -2.75 10.21 6.51
CA ALA A 13 -1.93 9.08 6.07
C ALA A 13 -2.52 7.73 6.53
N ALA A 14 -3.04 7.65 7.75
CA ALA A 14 -3.67 6.44 8.28
C ALA A 14 -5.00 6.12 7.60
N SER A 15 -5.78 7.11 7.16
CA SER A 15 -7.01 6.87 6.40
C SER A 15 -6.75 6.29 5.01
N HIS A 16 -5.55 6.45 4.47
CA HIS A 16 -5.16 5.80 3.21
C HIS A 16 -5.03 4.26 3.35
N LEU A 17 -4.91 3.70 4.57
CA LEU A 17 -4.89 2.24 4.82
C LEU A 17 -6.20 1.53 4.43
N VAL A 18 -7.27 2.31 4.38
CA VAL A 18 -8.66 1.85 4.36
C VAL A 18 -9.46 2.54 3.27
N SER A 19 -8.76 3.17 2.34
CA SER A 19 -9.32 3.70 1.12
C SER A 19 -8.77 2.83 0.00
N ASP A 20 -9.67 2.24 -0.79
CA ASP A 20 -9.29 1.55 -2.02
C ASP A 20 -8.62 2.52 -3.02
N ASP A 21 -8.74 3.84 -2.81
CA ASP A 21 -8.24 4.84 -3.76
C ASP A 21 -7.96 6.27 -3.22
N PRO A 22 -6.97 6.46 -2.32
CA PRO A 22 -6.71 7.79 -1.72
C PRO A 22 -6.00 8.77 -2.65
N VAL A 23 -5.31 8.28 -3.70
CA VAL A 23 -4.49 9.14 -4.59
C VAL A 23 -5.28 9.68 -5.77
N TYR A 24 -6.40 9.03 -6.18
CA TYR A 24 -7.27 9.58 -7.21
C TYR A 24 -8.33 10.57 -6.68
N ASN A 25 -8.50 10.73 -5.36
CA ASN A 25 -9.24 11.86 -4.79
C ASN A 25 -8.34 13.12 -4.71
N ALA A 26 -8.51 14.03 -5.66
CA ALA A 26 -7.71 15.24 -5.79
C ALA A 26 -7.71 16.13 -4.53
N ALA A 27 -8.85 16.24 -3.82
CA ALA A 27 -8.95 17.08 -2.63
C ALA A 27 -8.18 16.48 -1.44
N HIS A 28 -8.29 15.16 -1.24
CA HIS A 28 -7.52 14.45 -0.22
C HIS A 28 -6.02 14.52 -0.50
N LEU A 29 -5.62 14.26 -1.75
CA LEU A 29 -4.23 14.38 -2.17
C LEU A 29 -3.70 15.80 -1.94
N ALA A 30 -4.45 16.84 -2.33
CA ALA A 30 -4.04 18.23 -2.12
C ALA A 30 -3.81 18.54 -0.64
N ARG A 31 -4.71 18.10 0.26
CA ARG A 31 -4.55 18.30 1.70
C ARG A 31 -3.38 17.52 2.28
N TYR A 32 -3.19 16.27 1.86
CA TYR A 32 -2.03 15.47 2.25
C TYR A 32 -0.72 16.17 1.86
N VAL A 33 -0.61 16.61 0.61
CA VAL A 33 0.56 17.34 0.09
C VAL A 33 0.80 18.62 0.88
N GLU A 34 -0.24 19.42 1.13
CA GLU A 34 -0.13 20.65 1.91
C GLU A 34 0.46 20.38 3.31
N LEU A 35 -0.07 19.39 4.02
CA LEU A 35 0.39 19.06 5.36
C LEU A 35 1.81 18.48 5.38
N VAL A 36 2.16 17.62 4.41
CA VAL A 36 3.53 17.12 4.25
C VAL A 36 4.49 18.29 4.04
N ARG A 37 4.16 19.24 3.15
CA ARG A 37 5.02 20.39 2.87
C ARG A 37 5.26 21.25 4.13
N ARG A 38 4.21 21.50 4.92
CA ARG A 38 4.33 22.24 6.20
C ARG A 38 5.21 21.49 7.20
N CYS A 39 4.88 20.23 7.50
CA CYS A 39 5.64 19.42 8.46
C CYS A 39 7.10 19.17 8.02
N ALA A 40 7.37 19.06 6.73
CA ALA A 40 8.73 18.89 6.19
C ALA A 40 9.66 20.09 6.50
N VAL A 41 9.10 21.27 6.75
CA VAL A 41 9.83 22.49 7.12
C VAL A 41 9.83 22.68 8.63
N ASP A 42 8.69 22.44 9.29
CA ASP A 42 8.50 22.69 10.72
C ASP A 42 9.13 21.61 11.62
N ASP A 43 9.05 20.33 11.23
CA ASP A 43 9.64 19.19 11.94
C ASP A 43 10.03 18.07 10.96
N PRO A 44 11.20 18.18 10.33
CA PRO A 44 11.59 17.25 9.28
C PRO A 44 11.95 15.86 9.80
N GLU A 45 12.46 15.73 11.03
CA GLU A 45 12.74 14.44 11.64
C GLU A 45 11.45 13.66 11.88
N TRP A 46 10.41 14.31 12.43
CA TRP A 46 9.11 13.68 12.62
C TRP A 46 8.49 13.28 11.28
N THR A 47 8.56 14.16 10.27
CA THR A 47 8.01 13.88 8.94
C THR A 47 8.75 12.74 8.24
N ALA A 48 10.07 12.64 8.43
CA ALA A 48 10.86 11.52 7.93
C ALA A 48 10.46 10.19 8.58
N ARG A 49 10.24 10.16 9.90
CA ARG A 49 9.76 8.96 10.60
C ARG A 49 8.35 8.57 10.16
N LEU A 50 7.46 9.54 9.97
CA LEU A 50 6.13 9.30 9.40
C LEU A 50 6.23 8.66 8.02
N LEU A 51 6.98 9.24 7.07
CA LEU A 51 7.07 8.70 5.71
C LEU A 51 7.71 7.32 5.67
N ARG A 52 8.66 7.05 6.57
CA ARG A 52 9.20 5.70 6.78
C ARG A 52 8.11 4.75 7.29
N TRP A 53 7.35 5.12 8.30
CA TRP A 53 6.23 4.30 8.81
C TRP A 53 5.19 4.02 7.70
N VAL A 54 4.79 5.06 6.97
CA VAL A 54 3.84 4.99 5.83
C VAL A 54 4.31 3.93 4.82
N ARG A 55 5.61 3.85 4.53
CA ARG A 55 6.14 2.85 3.60
C ARG A 55 6.31 1.46 4.21
N HIS A 56 6.85 1.36 5.42
CA HIS A 56 7.39 0.10 5.96
C HIS A 56 6.35 -0.68 6.77
N GLU A 57 5.47 0.01 7.47
CA GLU A 57 4.48 -0.60 8.36
C GLU A 57 3.07 -0.51 7.81
N ALA A 58 2.72 0.63 7.21
CA ALA A 58 1.43 0.83 6.57
C ALA A 58 1.37 0.32 5.12
N ASP A 59 2.53 0.05 4.50
CA ASP A 59 2.67 -0.41 3.10
C ASP A 59 1.96 0.47 2.06
N LEU A 60 1.88 1.77 2.32
CA LEU A 60 1.21 2.76 1.48
C LEU A 60 2.20 3.35 0.46
N VAL A 61 2.45 2.59 -0.61
CA VAL A 61 3.48 2.92 -1.61
C VAL A 61 3.30 4.32 -2.20
N SER A 62 2.10 4.64 -2.70
CA SER A 62 1.84 5.92 -3.36
C SER A 62 1.96 7.11 -2.43
N SER A 63 1.40 7.00 -1.21
CA SER A 63 1.53 8.04 -0.19
C SER A 63 2.99 8.29 0.16
N ALA A 64 3.79 7.23 0.27
CA ALA A 64 5.20 7.33 0.65
C ALA A 64 6.04 8.07 -0.41
N PHE A 65 5.95 7.69 -1.69
CA PHE A 65 6.77 8.34 -2.72
C PHE A 65 6.29 9.77 -3.04
N ILE A 66 4.98 10.03 -2.98
CA ILE A 66 4.41 11.38 -3.11
C ILE A 66 4.89 12.25 -1.96
N GLY A 67 4.75 11.77 -0.73
CA GLY A 67 5.18 12.49 0.47
C GLY A 67 6.68 12.79 0.46
N ALA A 68 7.52 11.86 0.01
CA ALA A 68 8.95 12.10 -0.14
C ALA A 68 9.28 13.15 -1.21
N ALA A 69 8.60 13.13 -2.36
CA ALA A 69 8.77 14.16 -3.39
C ALA A 69 8.41 15.55 -2.85
N GLU A 70 7.28 15.65 -2.15
CA GLU A 70 6.80 16.91 -1.58
C GLU A 70 7.62 17.40 -0.39
N PHE A 71 8.19 16.49 0.40
CA PHE A 71 9.18 16.79 1.41
C PHE A 71 10.43 17.46 0.80
N VAL A 72 10.92 16.95 -0.33
CA VAL A 72 12.06 17.58 -1.04
C VAL A 72 11.67 18.94 -1.61
N ALA A 73 10.49 19.06 -2.22
CA ALA A 73 10.02 20.31 -2.82
C ALA A 73 9.90 21.43 -1.77
N ALA A 74 9.27 21.15 -0.63
CA ALA A 74 9.07 22.12 0.45
C ALA A 74 10.40 22.57 1.07
N ARG A 75 11.29 21.64 1.43
CA ARG A 75 12.59 21.99 2.02
C ARG A 75 13.45 22.79 1.07
N ARG A 76 13.42 22.45 -0.22
CA ARG A 76 14.12 23.23 -1.26
C ARG A 76 13.56 24.64 -1.37
N ALA A 77 12.24 24.81 -1.39
CA ALA A 77 11.60 26.12 -1.46
C ALA A 77 11.92 26.98 -0.23
N ALA A 78 12.04 26.36 0.95
CA ALA A 78 12.43 27.01 2.20
C ALA A 78 13.94 27.22 2.37
N GLY A 79 14.78 26.83 1.40
CA GLY A 79 16.24 26.92 1.53
C GLY A 79 16.86 26.00 2.60
N GLN A 80 16.11 25.01 3.08
CA GLN A 80 16.57 24.08 4.12
C GLN A 80 17.32 22.89 3.53
N HIS A 81 18.29 22.37 4.29
CA HIS A 81 19.18 21.29 3.86
C HIS A 81 19.12 20.09 4.82
N GLY A 82 19.68 18.96 4.41
CA GLY A 82 19.63 17.70 5.18
C GLY A 82 18.31 16.93 5.04
N LEU A 83 18.38 15.64 5.38
CA LEU A 83 17.30 14.64 5.40
C LEU A 83 16.64 14.26 4.05
N SER A 84 16.52 15.18 3.08
CA SER A 84 15.79 14.92 1.83
C SER A 84 16.30 13.71 1.03
N ARG A 85 17.61 13.49 0.98
CA ARG A 85 18.20 12.32 0.30
C ARG A 85 17.82 11.01 1.00
N GLN A 86 17.92 11.00 2.33
CA GLN A 86 17.63 9.86 3.19
C GLN A 86 16.14 9.51 3.17
N VAL A 87 15.27 10.51 3.18
CA VAL A 87 13.81 10.31 3.08
C VAL A 87 13.47 9.62 1.76
N VAL A 88 13.96 10.15 0.64
CA VAL A 88 13.72 9.57 -0.69
C VAL A 88 14.21 8.13 -0.78
N ASP A 89 15.44 7.82 -0.33
CA ASP A 89 15.93 6.44 -0.33
C ASP A 89 15.07 5.53 0.56
N SER A 90 14.70 5.99 1.75
CA SER A 90 14.00 5.16 2.74
C SER A 90 12.58 4.76 2.34
N VAL A 91 11.90 5.54 1.50
CA VAL A 91 10.55 5.21 1.02
C VAL A 91 10.55 4.32 -0.21
N LEU A 92 11.67 4.18 -0.92
CA LEU A 92 11.77 3.36 -2.12
C LEU A 92 12.17 1.92 -1.75
N ARG A 93 11.26 0.96 -1.95
CA ARG A 93 11.44 -0.45 -1.59
C ARG A 93 11.22 -1.43 -2.74
N GLN A 94 10.44 -1.06 -3.76
CA GLN A 94 10.29 -1.87 -4.99
C GLN A 94 11.02 -1.22 -6.16
N ALA A 95 11.50 -2.02 -7.10
CA ALA A 95 12.46 -1.57 -8.10
C ALA A 95 11.83 -0.73 -9.24
N ASP A 96 10.51 -0.74 -9.38
CA ASP A 96 9.70 0.13 -10.25
C ASP A 96 9.36 1.48 -9.59
N GLU A 97 9.32 1.57 -8.26
CA GLU A 97 9.01 2.81 -7.52
C GLU A 97 9.91 4.01 -7.86
N PRO A 98 11.24 3.87 -8.12
CA PRO A 98 12.06 4.95 -8.67
C PRO A 98 11.45 5.59 -9.92
N GLY A 99 10.88 4.78 -10.82
CA GLY A 99 10.19 5.25 -12.02
C GLY A 99 8.91 6.02 -11.69
N TRP A 100 8.11 5.52 -10.73
CA TRP A 100 6.87 6.16 -10.30
C TRP A 100 7.10 7.52 -9.63
N LEU A 101 8.09 7.61 -8.75
CA LEU A 101 8.48 8.87 -8.12
C LEU A 101 8.95 9.90 -9.17
N LEU A 102 9.75 9.46 -10.13
CA LEU A 102 10.21 10.32 -11.22
C LEU A 102 9.09 10.74 -12.18
N ALA A 103 8.05 9.92 -12.34
CA ALA A 103 6.86 10.24 -13.14
C ALA A 103 6.00 11.27 -12.41
N TYR A 104 5.77 11.08 -11.11
CA TYR A 104 5.09 12.07 -10.25
C TYR A 104 5.82 13.42 -10.27
N TRP A 105 7.15 13.41 -10.07
CA TRP A 105 7.95 14.63 -10.10
C TRP A 105 7.85 15.35 -11.45
N ASN A 106 7.94 14.61 -12.56
CA ASN A 106 7.80 15.20 -13.90
C ASN A 106 6.47 15.92 -14.09
N HIS A 107 5.39 15.33 -13.59
CA HIS A 107 4.05 15.86 -13.77
C HIS A 107 3.84 17.15 -12.95
N TRP A 108 4.29 17.18 -11.69
CA TRP A 108 3.98 18.28 -10.77
C TRP A 108 5.09 19.34 -10.64
N HIS A 109 6.36 18.97 -10.86
CA HIS A 109 7.52 19.81 -10.62
C HIS A 109 8.42 19.99 -11.87
N GLY A 110 8.07 19.32 -12.98
CA GLY A 110 8.83 19.33 -14.22
C GLY A 110 10.02 18.36 -14.24
N ARG A 111 10.79 18.35 -15.33
CA ARG A 111 11.81 17.32 -15.58
C ARG A 111 13.10 17.49 -14.77
N THR A 112 13.40 18.71 -14.32
CA THR A 112 14.64 19.04 -13.61
C THR A 112 14.62 18.47 -12.20
N LEU A 113 15.62 17.65 -11.86
CA LEU A 113 15.71 16.98 -10.57
C LEU A 113 16.61 17.75 -9.60
N PRO A 114 16.11 18.12 -8.40
CA PRO A 114 16.96 18.61 -7.33
C PRO A 114 18.02 17.58 -6.94
N LYS A 115 19.22 18.06 -6.59
CA LYS A 115 20.35 17.21 -6.15
C LYS A 115 19.96 16.18 -5.06
N PRO A 116 19.24 16.51 -3.97
CA PRO A 116 18.85 15.50 -2.98
C PRO A 116 17.90 14.43 -3.52
N LEU A 117 16.94 14.80 -4.38
CA LEU A 117 16.03 13.86 -5.03
C LEU A 117 16.80 12.89 -5.94
N LYS A 118 17.64 13.45 -6.83
CA LYS A 118 18.49 12.67 -7.74
C LYS A 118 19.36 11.66 -6.97
N ARG A 119 20.00 12.11 -5.89
CA ARG A 119 20.88 11.26 -5.07
C ARG A 119 20.12 10.20 -4.27
N GLY A 120 18.95 10.52 -3.73
CA GLY A 120 18.13 9.56 -3.00
C GLY A 120 17.59 8.45 -3.90
N VAL A 121 17.13 8.82 -5.11
CA VAL A 121 16.74 7.83 -6.12
C VAL A 121 17.94 6.99 -6.56
N ALA A 122 19.12 7.60 -6.74
CA ALA A 122 20.34 6.86 -7.09
C ALA A 122 20.74 5.83 -6.01
N ASP A 123 20.61 6.17 -4.72
CA ASP A 123 20.88 5.23 -3.62
C ASP A 123 19.89 4.06 -3.63
N ALA A 124 18.60 4.34 -3.84
CA ALA A 124 17.58 3.31 -3.96
C ALA A 124 17.85 2.40 -5.16
N VAL A 125 18.24 2.95 -6.31
CA VAL A 125 18.63 2.17 -7.50
C VAL A 125 19.79 1.23 -7.19
N ARG A 126 20.85 1.70 -6.52
CA ARG A 126 21.99 0.85 -6.13
C ARG A 126 21.58 -0.34 -5.27
N ARG A 127 20.56 -0.17 -4.42
CA ARG A 127 20.02 -1.22 -3.54
C ARG A 127 19.03 -2.14 -4.23
N LEU A 128 18.21 -1.61 -5.14
CA LEU A 128 17.02 -2.30 -5.67
C LEU A 128 17.26 -2.91 -7.05
N TYR A 129 18.21 -2.44 -7.84
CA TYR A 129 18.41 -2.90 -9.21
C TYR A 129 19.35 -4.10 -9.21
N THR A 130 18.73 -5.25 -9.45
CA THR A 130 19.35 -6.57 -9.56
C THR A 130 18.83 -7.23 -10.84
N GLU A 131 19.45 -8.31 -11.29
CA GLU A 131 18.93 -9.08 -12.43
C GLU A 131 17.47 -9.52 -12.22
N ARG A 132 17.15 -10.02 -11.01
CA ARG A 132 15.80 -10.47 -10.67
C ARG A 132 14.80 -9.32 -10.71
N SER A 133 15.15 -8.16 -10.16
CA SER A 133 14.23 -7.03 -10.15
C SER A 133 14.04 -6.43 -11.54
N LEU A 134 15.07 -6.45 -12.40
CA LEU A 134 14.92 -6.08 -13.81
C LEU A 134 13.89 -7.00 -14.51
N LEU A 135 13.97 -8.31 -14.29
CA LEU A 135 13.05 -9.27 -14.90
C LEU A 135 11.63 -9.16 -14.35
N ALA A 136 11.47 -8.86 -13.06
CA ALA A 136 10.18 -8.79 -12.39
C ALA A 136 9.47 -7.43 -12.55
N HIS A 137 10.23 -6.32 -12.59
CA HIS A 137 9.66 -4.98 -12.47
C HIS A 137 9.89 -4.10 -13.71
N ASP A 138 10.80 -4.41 -14.66
CA ASP A 138 11.02 -3.57 -15.84
C ASP A 138 10.16 -3.99 -17.04
N GLY A 139 8.85 -3.80 -16.91
CA GLY A 139 7.84 -4.09 -17.93
C GLY A 139 7.65 -2.98 -18.99
N SER A 140 7.17 -3.34 -20.17
CA SER A 140 6.93 -2.40 -21.28
C SER A 140 5.74 -1.46 -21.07
N SER A 141 4.85 -1.76 -20.12
CA SER A 141 3.70 -0.92 -19.76
C SER A 141 4.08 0.29 -18.90
N LEU A 142 5.31 0.35 -18.38
CA LEU A 142 5.77 1.45 -17.54
C LEU A 142 6.08 2.69 -18.36
N SER A 143 5.63 3.85 -17.88
CA SER A 143 5.93 5.15 -18.48
C SER A 143 7.39 5.56 -18.31
N ILE A 144 8.01 5.18 -17.19
CA ILE A 144 9.43 5.36 -16.90
C ILE A 144 10.01 3.99 -16.54
N ARG A 145 10.89 3.49 -17.41
CA ARG A 145 11.56 2.19 -17.28
C ARG A 145 12.92 2.31 -16.63
N PHE A 146 13.55 1.19 -16.29
CA PHE A 146 14.85 1.19 -15.59
C PHE A 146 15.91 1.99 -16.36
N GLY A 147 15.99 1.82 -17.68
CA GLY A 147 16.89 2.60 -18.53
C GLY A 147 16.64 4.12 -18.45
N ASP A 148 15.37 4.54 -18.36
CA ASP A 148 15.00 5.95 -18.21
C ASP A 148 15.41 6.49 -16.82
N VAL A 149 15.26 5.68 -15.76
CA VAL A 149 15.71 6.05 -14.40
C VAL A 149 17.23 6.24 -14.39
N LEU A 150 17.98 5.27 -14.91
CA LEU A 150 19.44 5.27 -14.97
C LEU A 150 19.98 6.49 -15.73
N ALA A 151 19.39 6.78 -16.90
CA ALA A 151 19.76 7.94 -17.72
C ALA A 151 19.49 9.29 -17.05
N ARG A 152 18.63 9.34 -16.02
CA ARG A 152 18.30 10.58 -15.29
C ARG A 152 19.10 10.75 -14.01
N VAL A 153 19.31 9.67 -13.27
CA VAL A 153 19.89 9.74 -11.92
C VAL A 153 21.37 9.42 -11.86
N HIS A 154 21.92 8.74 -12.88
CA HIS A 154 23.34 8.39 -13.00
C HIS A 154 23.93 7.82 -11.71
N PRO A 155 23.38 6.69 -11.20
CA PRO A 155 23.91 6.06 -10.00
C PRO A 155 25.28 5.47 -10.29
N ALA A 156 26.20 5.58 -9.33
CA ALA A 156 27.46 4.85 -9.39
C ALA A 156 27.18 3.38 -9.05
N PRO A 157 27.49 2.41 -9.95
CA PRO A 157 27.30 1.01 -9.66
C PRO A 157 28.17 0.58 -8.47
N VAL A 158 27.71 -0.42 -7.71
CA VAL A 158 28.46 -0.95 -6.55
C VAL A 158 29.65 -1.82 -6.96
N ASP A 159 29.57 -2.48 -8.13
CA ASP A 159 30.59 -3.35 -8.68
C ASP A 159 30.46 -3.47 -10.22
N ALA A 160 31.35 -4.27 -10.83
CA ALA A 160 31.35 -4.51 -12.28
C ALA A 160 30.08 -5.23 -12.76
N HIS A 161 29.50 -6.11 -11.94
CA HIS A 161 28.27 -6.83 -12.29
C HIS A 161 27.07 -5.88 -12.39
N GLN A 162 26.90 -4.97 -11.42
CA GLN A 162 25.87 -3.95 -11.45
C GLN A 162 26.13 -2.92 -12.57
N ALA A 163 27.39 -2.64 -12.92
CA ALA A 163 27.71 -1.82 -14.08
C ALA A 163 27.24 -2.45 -15.40
N ALA A 164 27.44 -3.76 -15.57
CA ALA A 164 26.91 -4.53 -16.70
C ALA A 164 25.38 -4.52 -16.72
N LEU A 165 24.73 -4.70 -15.56
CA LEU A 165 23.28 -4.64 -15.42
C LEU A 165 22.72 -3.27 -15.82
N PHE A 166 23.34 -2.18 -15.37
CA PHE A 166 22.89 -0.82 -15.69
C PHE A 166 23.03 -0.54 -17.18
N SER A 167 24.15 -0.93 -17.78
CA SER A 167 24.39 -0.78 -19.22
C SER A 167 23.36 -1.57 -20.02
N TYR A 168 23.11 -2.83 -19.65
CA TYR A 168 22.11 -3.68 -20.30
C TYR A 168 20.69 -3.11 -20.14
N ALA A 169 20.31 -2.56 -18.99
CA ALA A 169 18.99 -1.96 -18.79
C ALA A 169 18.77 -0.71 -19.66
N VAL A 170 19.81 0.11 -19.87
CA VAL A 170 19.80 1.26 -20.79
C VAL A 170 19.71 0.78 -22.24
N ASP A 171 20.53 -0.20 -22.63
CA ASP A 171 20.52 -0.74 -23.98
C ASP A 171 19.19 -1.41 -24.32
N ARG A 172 18.63 -2.22 -23.41
CA ARG A 172 17.29 -2.81 -23.56
C ARG A 172 16.18 -1.76 -23.73
N ARG A 173 16.39 -0.54 -23.23
CA ARG A 173 15.43 0.56 -23.36
C ARG A 173 15.56 1.30 -24.70
N TYR A 174 16.77 1.58 -25.16
CA TYR A 174 17.01 2.50 -26.28
C TYR A 174 17.57 1.84 -27.55
N ARG A 175 18.13 0.63 -27.44
CA ARG A 175 18.67 -0.14 -28.57
C ARG A 175 17.75 -1.32 -28.88
N ARG A 176 17.56 -1.58 -30.17
CA ARG A 176 16.91 -2.82 -30.62
C ARG A 176 17.91 -3.96 -30.47
N ASN A 177 17.47 -5.11 -29.97
CA ASN A 177 18.25 -6.35 -29.85
C ASN A 177 19.52 -6.21 -28.99
N ALA A 178 19.42 -5.62 -27.80
CA ALA A 178 20.53 -5.59 -26.85
C ALA A 178 20.99 -7.03 -26.51
N GLU A 179 22.26 -7.34 -26.77
CA GLU A 179 22.87 -8.60 -26.38
C GLU A 179 22.96 -8.69 -24.86
N ILE A 180 22.71 -9.88 -24.30
CA ILE A 180 22.74 -10.09 -22.86
C ILE A 180 24.20 -10.32 -22.43
N PRO A 181 24.79 -9.45 -21.59
CA PRO A 181 26.18 -9.62 -21.13
C PRO A 181 26.40 -10.95 -20.40
N ALA A 182 27.61 -11.49 -20.50
CA ALA A 182 27.98 -12.77 -19.90
C ALA A 182 27.88 -12.75 -18.37
N GLU A 183 28.09 -11.59 -17.77
CA GLU A 183 28.01 -11.33 -16.33
C GLU A 183 26.60 -11.47 -15.77
N LEU A 184 25.56 -11.36 -16.62
CA LEU A 184 24.15 -11.39 -16.22
C LEU A 184 23.58 -12.81 -16.32
N ALA A 185 24.05 -13.69 -15.43
CA ALA A 185 23.72 -15.11 -15.44
C ALA A 185 22.22 -15.38 -15.32
N VAL A 186 21.51 -14.65 -14.47
CA VAL A 186 20.06 -14.84 -14.24
C VAL A 186 19.26 -14.39 -15.46
N VAL A 187 19.62 -13.25 -16.07
CA VAL A 187 18.97 -12.77 -17.29
C VAL A 187 19.21 -13.75 -18.44
N ARG A 188 20.42 -14.30 -18.58
CA ARG A 188 20.74 -15.32 -19.59
C ARG A 188 19.96 -16.61 -19.35
N ALA A 189 19.91 -17.09 -18.12
CA ALA A 189 19.12 -18.27 -17.75
C ALA A 189 17.63 -18.05 -18.05
N ARG A 190 17.07 -16.88 -17.68
CA ARG A 190 15.69 -16.51 -18.01
C ARG A 190 15.43 -16.49 -19.51
N ALA A 191 16.37 -15.99 -20.30
CA ALA A 191 16.26 -15.98 -21.76
C ALA A 191 16.27 -17.41 -22.34
N ALA A 192 17.16 -18.27 -21.86
CA ALA A 192 17.22 -19.68 -22.26
C ALA A 192 15.90 -20.42 -21.92
N LEU A 193 15.38 -20.25 -20.70
CA LEU A 193 14.08 -20.81 -20.29
C LEU A 193 12.91 -20.28 -21.13
N SER A 194 13.01 -19.04 -21.59
CA SER A 194 11.99 -18.43 -22.45
C SER A 194 12.09 -18.88 -23.90
N ALA A 195 13.26 -19.33 -24.36
CA ALA A 195 13.44 -19.90 -25.70
C ALA A 195 12.84 -21.30 -25.84
N VAL A 196 12.71 -22.04 -24.73
CA VAL A 196 12.04 -23.37 -24.72
C VAL A 196 10.59 -23.23 -25.19
N PRO A 197 10.11 -24.07 -26.14
CA PRO A 197 8.71 -24.07 -26.57
C PRO A 197 7.75 -24.24 -25.40
N VAL A 198 6.63 -23.50 -25.40
CA VAL A 198 5.68 -23.44 -24.25
C VAL A 198 5.29 -24.82 -23.72
N ARG A 199 5.00 -25.78 -24.61
CA ARG A 199 4.60 -27.16 -24.26
C ARG A 199 5.69 -27.96 -23.52
N SER A 200 6.95 -27.57 -23.72
CA SER A 200 8.13 -28.23 -23.15
C SER A 200 8.67 -27.53 -21.91
N ARG A 201 8.15 -26.35 -21.54
CA ARG A 201 8.56 -25.64 -20.33
C ARG A 201 8.17 -26.45 -19.09
N ARG A 202 9.07 -26.50 -18.11
CA ARG A 202 8.89 -27.15 -16.82
C ARG A 202 9.33 -26.19 -15.74
N LEU A 203 8.48 -25.97 -14.75
CA LEU A 203 8.86 -25.21 -13.58
C LEU A 203 9.54 -26.16 -12.58
N ASP A 204 10.78 -25.86 -12.25
CA ASP A 204 11.55 -26.53 -11.22
C ASP A 204 12.28 -25.50 -10.35
N ALA A 205 12.97 -25.98 -9.30
CA ALA A 205 13.70 -25.12 -8.38
C ALA A 205 14.79 -24.29 -9.08
N ALA A 206 15.45 -24.84 -10.11
CA ALA A 206 16.49 -24.15 -10.87
C ALA A 206 15.89 -23.03 -11.74
N ALA A 207 14.70 -23.22 -12.31
CA ALA A 207 14.01 -22.16 -13.04
C ALA A 207 13.71 -20.97 -12.12
N VAL A 208 13.24 -21.22 -10.90
CA VAL A 208 12.97 -20.16 -9.91
C VAL A 208 14.27 -19.52 -9.42
N ALA A 209 15.23 -20.33 -8.96
CA ALA A 209 16.50 -19.88 -8.42
C ALA A 209 17.36 -19.22 -9.51
N ASP A 210 17.75 -19.92 -10.55
CA ASP A 210 18.73 -19.42 -11.51
C ASP A 210 18.07 -18.60 -12.62
N GLY A 211 16.86 -18.97 -13.02
CA GLY A 211 16.10 -18.29 -14.06
C GLY A 211 15.28 -17.09 -13.59
N GLY A 212 15.18 -16.85 -12.27
CA GLY A 212 14.39 -15.74 -11.73
C GLY A 212 12.90 -15.82 -12.07
N ILE A 213 12.34 -17.01 -12.30
CA ILE A 213 10.90 -17.18 -12.49
C ILE A 213 10.19 -16.88 -11.17
N THR A 214 9.33 -15.87 -11.17
CA THR A 214 8.49 -15.53 -10.01
C THR A 214 7.06 -15.98 -10.20
N TRP A 215 6.29 -16.05 -9.11
CA TRP A 215 4.84 -16.25 -9.13
C TRP A 215 4.11 -15.29 -10.09
N VAL A 216 4.52 -14.01 -10.15
CA VAL A 216 3.90 -13.03 -11.07
C VAL A 216 4.13 -13.42 -12.54
N SER A 217 5.30 -13.97 -12.85
CA SER A 217 5.72 -14.22 -14.23
C SER A 217 5.39 -15.63 -14.73
N VAL A 218 5.14 -16.58 -13.82
CA VAL A 218 5.05 -18.01 -14.15
C VAL A 218 3.85 -18.32 -15.04
N HIS A 219 2.71 -17.69 -14.81
CA HIS A 219 1.50 -17.89 -15.63
C HIS A 219 1.71 -17.40 -17.06
N GLY A 220 2.33 -16.23 -17.24
CA GLY A 220 2.69 -15.72 -18.57
C GLY A 220 3.73 -16.59 -19.28
N TRP A 221 4.61 -17.25 -18.51
CA TRP A 221 5.65 -18.14 -19.03
C TRP A 221 5.11 -19.52 -19.39
N LEU A 222 4.33 -20.18 -18.54
CA LEU A 222 3.76 -21.51 -18.84
C LEU A 222 2.52 -21.45 -19.72
N LYS A 223 1.79 -20.33 -19.71
CA LYS A 223 0.51 -20.12 -20.42
C LYS A 223 -0.54 -21.20 -20.12
N ARG A 224 -0.55 -21.70 -18.88
CA ARG A 224 -1.54 -22.65 -18.34
C ARG A 224 -1.65 -22.52 -16.82
N GLN A 225 -2.64 -23.20 -16.25
CA GLN A 225 -2.71 -23.38 -14.80
C GLN A 225 -1.53 -24.21 -14.28
N LEU A 226 -1.12 -23.91 -13.04
CA LEU A 226 -0.05 -24.61 -12.34
C LEU A 226 -0.56 -25.93 -11.77
N THR A 227 0.29 -26.96 -11.80
CA THR A 227 0.02 -28.20 -11.07
C THR A 227 0.36 -28.05 -9.60
N ALA A 228 -0.10 -28.98 -8.74
CA ALA A 228 0.26 -29.00 -7.32
C ALA A 228 1.78 -28.99 -7.09
N ALA A 229 2.53 -29.81 -7.84
CA ALA A 229 3.99 -29.86 -7.74
C ALA A 229 4.66 -28.53 -8.14
N GLU A 230 4.11 -27.80 -9.11
CA GLU A 230 4.64 -26.49 -9.51
C GLU A 230 4.32 -25.40 -8.48
N TRP A 231 3.18 -25.49 -7.80
CA TRP A 231 2.89 -24.67 -6.63
C TRP A 231 3.87 -24.93 -5.50
N GLU A 232 4.16 -26.19 -5.17
CA GLU A 232 5.14 -26.55 -4.14
C GLU A 232 6.54 -25.96 -4.40
N VAL A 233 6.94 -25.84 -5.67
CA VAL A 233 8.19 -25.16 -6.06
C VAL A 233 8.15 -23.65 -5.80
N LEU A 234 7.00 -23.00 -5.97
CA LEU A 234 6.84 -21.55 -5.80
C LEU A 234 6.62 -21.12 -4.36
N LEU A 235 5.86 -21.90 -3.58
CA LEU A 235 5.44 -21.57 -2.22
C LEU A 235 6.59 -21.04 -1.32
N PRO A 236 7.80 -21.64 -1.31
CA PRO A 236 8.92 -21.16 -0.49
C PRO A 236 9.43 -19.76 -0.84
N THR A 237 9.10 -19.25 -2.02
CA THR A 237 9.57 -17.95 -2.53
C THR A 237 8.50 -16.86 -2.45
N MET A 238 7.28 -17.22 -2.08
CA MET A 238 6.15 -16.30 -2.02
C MET A 238 6.11 -15.54 -0.70
N THR A 239 5.74 -14.27 -0.78
CA THR A 239 5.38 -13.47 0.40
C THR A 239 3.99 -13.84 0.91
N ASP A 240 3.72 -13.60 2.18
CA ASP A 240 2.38 -13.80 2.79
C ASP A 240 1.26 -13.18 1.96
N ARG A 241 1.49 -11.97 1.43
CA ARG A 241 0.52 -11.26 0.59
C ARG A 241 0.26 -11.97 -0.74
N GLN A 242 1.30 -12.56 -1.34
CA GLN A 242 1.14 -13.35 -2.56
C GLN A 242 0.41 -14.66 -2.27
N LEU A 243 0.75 -15.34 -1.17
CA LEU A 243 0.07 -16.56 -0.73
C LEU A 243 -1.44 -16.32 -0.53
N LEU A 244 -1.80 -15.26 0.19
CA LEU A 244 -3.20 -14.87 0.42
C LEU A 244 -3.95 -14.61 -0.89
N ARG A 245 -3.31 -13.98 -1.88
CA ARG A 245 -3.91 -13.72 -3.20
C ARG A 245 -4.09 -15.00 -4.03
N SER A 246 -3.28 -16.02 -3.76
CA SER A 246 -3.29 -17.28 -4.48
C SER A 246 -4.15 -18.37 -3.84
N LEU A 247 -4.79 -18.11 -2.69
CA LEU A 247 -5.63 -19.10 -2.00
C LEU A 247 -6.67 -19.77 -2.92
N PRO A 248 -7.44 -19.04 -3.77
CA PRO A 248 -8.41 -19.69 -4.65
C PRO A 248 -7.76 -20.64 -5.67
N GLU A 249 -6.55 -20.32 -6.14
CA GLU A 249 -5.82 -21.15 -7.11
C GLU A 249 -5.15 -22.35 -6.42
N LEU A 250 -4.70 -22.18 -5.19
CA LEU A 250 -4.17 -23.26 -4.35
C LEU A 250 -5.27 -24.28 -4.02
N GLU A 251 -6.47 -23.81 -3.67
CA GLU A 251 -7.65 -24.68 -3.47
C GLU A 251 -7.99 -25.48 -4.74
N GLN A 252 -8.01 -24.83 -5.90
CA GLN A 252 -8.22 -25.50 -7.19
C GLN A 252 -7.14 -26.54 -7.51
N ALA A 253 -5.90 -26.31 -7.05
CA ALA A 253 -4.79 -27.24 -7.19
C ALA A 253 -4.77 -28.36 -6.13
N GLY A 254 -5.73 -28.40 -5.20
CA GLY A 254 -5.79 -29.39 -4.13
C GLY A 254 -4.87 -29.12 -2.93
N LEU A 255 -4.38 -27.89 -2.79
CA LEU A 255 -3.46 -27.43 -1.74
C LEU A 255 -4.16 -26.55 -0.68
N GLY A 256 -5.46 -26.75 -0.44
CA GLY A 256 -6.27 -25.92 0.47
C GLY A 256 -5.84 -25.94 1.94
N ASP A 257 -5.08 -26.95 2.37
CA ASP A 257 -4.53 -27.05 3.73
C ASP A 257 -3.21 -26.29 3.92
N VAL A 258 -2.69 -25.61 2.88
CA VAL A 258 -1.58 -24.67 3.04
C VAL A 258 -2.08 -23.51 3.90
N ARG A 259 -1.87 -23.65 5.21
CA ARG A 259 -2.21 -22.62 6.20
C ARG A 259 -1.60 -21.30 5.72
N ALA A 260 -2.45 -20.30 5.50
CA ALA A 260 -1.98 -18.93 5.37
C ALA A 260 -1.00 -18.67 6.52
N PRO A 261 0.23 -18.17 6.25
CA PRO A 261 1.21 -17.97 7.28
C PRO A 261 0.62 -17.13 8.42
N ALA A 262 0.75 -17.63 9.64
CA ALA A 262 0.40 -16.90 10.86
C ALA A 262 1.40 -15.74 11.00
N GLY A 263 1.04 -14.59 10.43
CA GLY A 263 2.05 -13.62 10.00
C GLY A 263 1.85 -12.18 10.44
N ARG A 264 1.01 -11.92 11.46
CA ARG A 264 1.03 -10.74 12.34
C ARG A 264 -0.26 -10.77 13.17
N SER A 265 -0.15 -10.94 14.49
CA SER A 265 -1.30 -10.71 15.36
C SER A 265 -1.84 -9.31 15.10
N VAL A 266 -3.09 -9.21 14.63
CA VAL A 266 -3.79 -7.93 14.62
C VAL A 266 -3.83 -7.44 16.07
N PRO A 267 -3.36 -6.22 16.38
CA PRO A 267 -3.43 -5.71 17.74
C PRO A 267 -4.89 -5.73 18.21
N ARG A 268 -5.16 -6.34 19.37
CA ARG A 268 -6.50 -6.33 19.96
C ARG A 268 -6.95 -4.90 20.20
N VAL A 269 -8.19 -4.60 19.86
CA VAL A 269 -8.76 -3.27 20.09
C VAL A 269 -9.30 -3.21 21.53
N PRO A 270 -8.69 -2.43 22.45
CA PRO A 270 -9.03 -2.47 23.87
C PRO A 270 -10.39 -1.83 24.17
N GLY A 271 -11.01 -2.17 25.30
CA GLY A 271 -12.27 -1.58 25.76
C GLY A 271 -13.53 -2.18 25.14
N HIS A 272 -14.66 -1.51 25.37
CA HIS A 272 -16.01 -1.98 25.03
C HIS A 272 -16.52 -1.36 23.73
N THR A 273 -16.61 -2.18 22.69
CA THR A 273 -16.94 -1.78 21.32
C THR A 273 -18.35 -2.18 20.95
N LEU A 274 -19.18 -1.23 20.50
CA LEU A 274 -20.45 -1.53 19.85
C LEU A 274 -20.21 -1.76 18.36
N VAL A 275 -20.42 -2.98 17.86
CA VAL A 275 -20.29 -3.33 16.43
C VAL A 275 -21.68 -3.49 15.82
N LEU A 276 -22.03 -2.59 14.89
CA LEU A 276 -23.30 -2.61 14.17
C LEU A 276 -23.06 -3.18 12.76
N ILE A 277 -23.69 -4.31 12.45
CA ILE A 277 -23.50 -5.03 11.19
C ILE A 277 -24.79 -5.01 10.39
N ASP A 278 -24.72 -4.42 9.20
CA ASP A 278 -25.77 -4.47 8.20
C ASP A 278 -25.70 -5.78 7.41
N THR A 279 -26.58 -6.73 7.71
CA THR A 279 -26.60 -8.05 7.07
C THR A 279 -26.92 -7.99 5.58
N ALA A 280 -27.55 -6.91 5.11
CA ALA A 280 -27.80 -6.71 3.68
C ALA A 280 -26.56 -6.20 2.92
N ALA A 281 -25.46 -5.85 3.61
CA ALA A 281 -24.23 -5.43 2.96
C ALA A 281 -23.39 -6.60 2.42
N GLY A 282 -23.57 -7.82 2.95
CA GLY A 282 -22.83 -9.01 2.48
C GLY A 282 -21.41 -9.15 3.02
N PHE A 283 -21.04 -8.42 4.08
CA PHE A 283 -19.68 -8.38 4.65
C PHE A 283 -19.60 -8.91 6.09
N GLU A 284 -20.51 -9.81 6.46
CA GLU A 284 -20.61 -10.36 7.82
C GLU A 284 -19.30 -10.97 8.29
N ARG A 285 -18.60 -11.73 7.43
CA ARG A 285 -17.30 -12.34 7.77
C ARG A 285 -16.23 -11.31 8.15
N GLY A 286 -16.12 -10.21 7.42
CA GLY A 286 -15.15 -9.14 7.73
C GLY A 286 -15.48 -8.41 9.03
N ALA A 287 -16.77 -8.17 9.27
CA ALA A 287 -17.23 -7.58 10.53
C ALA A 287 -17.07 -8.52 11.73
N ASP A 288 -17.25 -9.82 11.55
CA ASP A 288 -17.03 -10.83 12.58
C ASP A 288 -15.54 -10.94 12.94
N LEU A 289 -14.63 -10.85 11.95
CA LEU A 289 -13.19 -10.76 12.17
C LEU A 289 -12.81 -9.47 12.93
N LEU A 290 -13.45 -8.34 12.61
CA LEU A 290 -13.26 -7.10 13.36
C LEU A 290 -13.66 -7.26 14.82
N ALA A 291 -14.85 -7.82 15.05
CA ALA A 291 -15.42 -7.98 16.37
C ALA A 291 -14.62 -8.97 17.22
N SER A 292 -14.10 -10.06 16.64
CA SER A 292 -13.25 -11.01 17.35
C SER A 292 -11.91 -10.40 17.78
N ASN A 293 -11.44 -9.39 17.04
CA ASN A 293 -10.24 -8.64 17.38
C ASN A 293 -10.47 -7.56 18.46
N CYS A 294 -11.71 -7.25 18.84
CA CYS A 294 -11.99 -6.34 19.96
C CYS A 294 -11.90 -7.07 21.30
N GLU A 295 -11.41 -6.42 22.36
CA GLU A 295 -11.34 -6.97 23.72
C GLU A 295 -12.73 -7.38 24.21
N HIS A 296 -13.68 -6.44 24.12
CA HIS A 296 -15.10 -6.69 24.34
C HIS A 296 -15.93 -6.09 23.20
N ALA A 297 -16.63 -6.95 22.45
CA ALA A 297 -17.53 -6.52 21.37
C ALA A 297 -18.99 -6.88 21.68
N GLN A 298 -19.86 -5.87 21.70
CA GLN A 298 -21.31 -6.09 21.58
C GLN A 298 -21.69 -6.03 20.11
N ILE A 299 -22.00 -7.19 19.52
CA ILE A 299 -22.40 -7.29 18.12
C ILE A 299 -23.92 -7.14 18.00
N VAL A 300 -24.36 -6.18 17.20
CA VAL A 300 -25.77 -5.98 16.85
C VAL A 300 -25.90 -6.11 15.33
N ARG A 301 -26.60 -7.16 14.91
CA ARG A 301 -26.95 -7.36 13.51
C ARG A 301 -28.30 -6.72 13.23
N TRP A 302 -28.38 -5.91 12.18
CA TRP A 302 -29.66 -5.45 11.64
C TRP A 302 -29.80 -5.84 10.19
N ARG A 303 -31.03 -5.76 9.68
CA ARG A 303 -31.30 -5.82 8.25
C ARG A 303 -32.08 -4.58 7.84
N ARG A 304 -31.69 -3.98 6.72
CA ARG A 304 -32.38 -2.82 6.13
C ARG A 304 -33.79 -3.20 5.68
N GLY A 305 -34.77 -2.32 5.91
CA GLY A 305 -36.16 -2.53 5.47
C GLY A 305 -36.38 -2.04 4.04
N GLY A 306 -36.35 -2.96 3.06
CA GLY A 306 -36.79 -2.75 1.68
C GLY A 306 -35.91 -1.84 0.82
N GLY A 307 -35.08 -2.43 -0.05
CA GLY A 307 -34.53 -1.88 -1.32
C GLY A 307 -33.65 -0.61 -1.29
N PHE A 308 -34.07 0.45 -0.60
CA PHE A 308 -33.40 1.74 -0.50
C PHE A 308 -33.24 2.17 0.96
N LEU A 309 -32.09 2.76 1.28
CA LEU A 309 -31.74 3.22 2.61
C LEU A 309 -32.60 4.40 3.08
N ARG A 310 -33.26 4.27 4.23
CA ARG A 310 -33.64 5.44 5.03
C ARG A 310 -32.45 5.81 5.92
N ARG A 311 -31.95 7.06 5.80
CA ARG A 311 -30.80 7.60 6.55
C ARG A 311 -30.89 7.43 8.08
N ASP A 312 -32.09 7.20 8.62
CA ASP A 312 -32.34 7.11 10.06
C ASP A 312 -32.27 5.69 10.66
N ASP A 313 -32.16 4.63 9.84
CA ASP A 313 -32.16 3.25 10.33
C ASP A 313 -30.97 2.97 11.26
N VAL A 314 -29.78 3.36 10.80
CA VAL A 314 -28.52 3.26 11.54
C VAL A 314 -28.59 4.03 12.86
N VAL A 315 -29.09 5.27 12.79
CA VAL A 315 -29.24 6.17 13.95
C VAL A 315 -30.19 5.57 14.99
N ARG A 316 -31.31 4.98 14.56
CA ARG A 316 -32.27 4.35 15.48
C ARG A 316 -31.63 3.19 16.24
N VAL A 317 -30.84 2.36 15.57
CA VAL A 317 -30.18 1.24 16.25
C VAL A 317 -29.05 1.74 17.14
N ILE A 318 -28.26 2.74 16.72
CA ILE A 318 -27.28 3.38 17.62
C ILE A 318 -27.99 3.85 18.89
N ARG A 319 -29.09 4.62 18.79
CA ARG A 319 -29.84 5.08 19.98
C ARG A 319 -30.36 3.93 20.84
N LYS A 320 -30.81 2.84 20.22
CA LYS A 320 -31.33 1.67 20.93
C LYS A 320 -30.24 0.95 21.74
N TRP A 321 -29.03 0.80 21.19
CA TRP A 321 -28.01 -0.09 21.76
C TRP A 321 -26.77 0.62 22.32
N PHE A 322 -26.47 1.84 21.87
CA PHE A 322 -25.36 2.62 22.36
C PHE A 322 -25.57 2.97 23.84
N ARG A 323 -24.81 2.30 24.68
CA ARG A 323 -24.67 2.56 26.12
C ARG A 323 -23.21 2.90 26.43
N ARG A 324 -22.71 2.55 27.63
CA ARG A 324 -21.33 2.74 28.14
C ARG A 324 -20.25 2.03 27.29
N HIS A 325 -20.25 2.25 25.99
CA HIS A 325 -19.25 1.78 25.04
C HIS A 325 -18.22 2.87 24.83
N ASP A 326 -16.97 2.46 24.69
CA ASP A 326 -15.84 3.34 24.44
C ASP A 326 -15.78 3.75 22.96
N ARG A 327 -16.32 2.92 22.07
CA ARG A 327 -16.40 3.20 20.62
C ARG A 327 -17.62 2.57 19.94
N VAL A 328 -17.96 3.12 18.78
CA VAL A 328 -18.99 2.58 17.88
C VAL A 328 -18.38 2.28 16.52
N VAL A 329 -18.57 1.06 16.03
CA VAL A 329 -18.19 0.63 14.68
C VAL A 329 -19.46 0.29 13.91
N VAL A 330 -19.60 0.85 12.72
CA VAL A 330 -20.72 0.59 11.81
C VAL A 330 -20.16 0.00 10.53
N VAL A 331 -20.59 -1.21 10.19
CA VAL A 331 -20.29 -1.86 8.91
C VAL A 331 -21.58 -1.91 8.10
N THR A 332 -21.62 -1.15 7.02
CA THR A 332 -22.83 -0.92 6.23
C THR A 332 -22.52 -0.75 4.75
N GLY A 333 -23.56 -0.76 3.92
CA GLY A 333 -23.47 -0.39 2.51
C GLY A 333 -23.23 1.12 2.35
N GLU A 334 -23.80 1.75 1.32
CA GLU A 334 -23.70 3.20 1.14
C GLU A 334 -24.20 3.98 2.36
N GLN A 335 -23.34 4.72 3.04
CA GLN A 335 -23.73 5.69 4.07
C GLN A 335 -22.91 6.96 3.98
N ASP A 336 -23.58 8.08 4.23
CA ASP A 336 -22.94 9.38 4.41
C ASP A 336 -22.78 9.67 5.91
N ILE A 337 -21.54 9.89 6.36
CA ILE A 337 -21.21 10.18 7.76
C ILE A 337 -21.58 11.62 8.13
N ASP A 338 -21.62 12.54 7.16
CA ASP A 338 -21.75 13.98 7.39
C ASP A 338 -23.18 14.41 7.80
N GLY A 339 -24.09 13.44 7.92
CA GLY A 339 -25.50 13.62 8.26
C GLY A 339 -25.88 13.32 9.73
N PRO A 340 -27.10 12.81 9.99
CA PRO A 340 -27.60 12.50 11.33
C PRO A 340 -26.72 11.52 12.13
N LEU A 341 -25.96 10.68 11.42
CA LEU A 341 -25.07 9.68 11.97
C LEU A 341 -23.93 10.27 12.83
N HIS A 342 -23.29 11.34 12.35
CA HIS A 342 -22.28 12.08 13.12
C HIS A 342 -22.79 12.52 14.51
N ARG A 343 -24.09 12.86 14.61
CA ARG A 343 -24.76 13.34 15.84
C ARG A 343 -25.36 12.22 16.68
N ALA A 344 -25.38 10.99 16.20
CA ALA A 344 -25.98 9.84 16.90
C ALA A 344 -25.13 9.34 18.08
N VAL A 345 -23.84 9.68 18.07
CA VAL A 345 -22.85 9.29 19.08
C VAL A 345 -22.25 10.57 19.71
N PRO A 346 -21.93 10.60 21.02
CA PRO A 346 -21.22 11.72 21.64
C PRO A 346 -19.92 12.06 20.90
N ARG A 347 -19.50 13.33 20.92
CA ARG A 347 -18.27 13.77 20.24
C ARG A 347 -16.99 13.18 20.85
N SER A 348 -17.03 12.79 22.13
CA SER A 348 -15.91 12.16 22.84
C SER A 348 -15.74 10.68 22.52
N VAL A 349 -16.71 10.05 21.85
CA VAL A 349 -16.71 8.62 21.55
C VAL A 349 -16.38 8.45 20.07
N PRO A 350 -15.29 7.73 19.73
CA PRO A 350 -14.95 7.33 18.36
C PRO A 350 -16.10 6.61 17.67
N LEU A 351 -16.43 7.08 16.46
CA LEU A 351 -17.37 6.47 15.55
C LEU A 351 -16.64 6.12 14.25
N HIS A 352 -16.59 4.84 13.95
CA HIS A 352 -15.96 4.25 12.78
C HIS A 352 -17.05 3.75 11.83
N VAL A 353 -17.05 4.15 10.56
CA VAL A 353 -18.07 3.77 9.59
C VAL A 353 -17.42 3.24 8.32
N TRP A 354 -17.55 1.93 8.09
CA TRP A 354 -17.24 1.28 6.83
C TRP A 354 -18.44 1.37 5.89
N SER A 355 -18.29 2.11 4.78
CA SER A 355 -19.35 2.34 3.79
C SER A 355 -18.90 1.85 2.41
N LEU A 356 -19.36 0.67 2.02
CA LEU A 356 -18.77 -0.10 0.91
C LEU A 356 -19.38 0.16 -0.48
N GLY A 357 -20.24 1.17 -0.63
CA GLY A 357 -20.87 1.50 -1.93
C GLY A 357 -20.72 2.94 -2.40
N ARG A 358 -19.91 3.79 -1.75
CA ARG A 358 -19.89 5.22 -2.10
C ARG A 358 -19.45 5.42 -3.56
N SER A 359 -20.35 6.02 -4.33
CA SER A 359 -20.04 6.71 -5.59
C SER A 359 -19.83 8.23 -5.39
N GLY A 360 -19.47 8.69 -4.17
CA GLY A 360 -19.37 10.10 -3.80
C GLY A 360 -18.08 10.45 -3.06
N PRO A 361 -17.70 11.75 -2.98
CA PRO A 361 -16.41 12.20 -2.43
C PRO A 361 -16.22 11.63 -1.02
N ALA A 362 -15.10 10.97 -0.74
CA ALA A 362 -14.83 10.40 0.58
C ALA A 362 -15.04 11.45 1.69
N SER A 363 -15.86 11.14 2.70
CA SER A 363 -16.03 12.05 3.84
C SER A 363 -14.71 12.12 4.60
N VAL A 364 -14.23 13.34 4.82
CA VAL A 364 -12.97 13.59 5.52
C VAL A 364 -13.10 13.08 6.96
N SER A 365 -12.17 12.25 7.40
CA SER A 365 -12.15 11.80 8.80
C SER A 365 -11.88 12.99 9.73
N VAL A 366 -12.89 13.36 10.54
CA VAL A 366 -12.81 14.42 11.55
C VAL A 366 -12.65 13.81 12.96
N PRO A 367 -12.32 14.58 14.02
CA PRO A 367 -11.96 13.94 15.29
C PRO A 367 -13.05 13.01 15.79
N ASN A 368 -12.67 11.78 16.15
CA ASN A 368 -13.57 10.72 16.58
C ASN A 368 -14.62 10.31 15.52
N ARG A 369 -14.43 10.62 14.25
CA ARG A 369 -15.37 10.30 13.16
C ARG A 369 -14.57 9.83 11.95
N TYR A 370 -14.56 8.52 11.72
CA TYR A 370 -13.70 7.89 10.74
C TYR A 370 -14.53 7.19 9.66
N CYS A 371 -14.22 7.47 8.40
CA CYS A 371 -14.82 6.81 7.24
C CYS A 371 -13.83 5.84 6.61
N TYR A 372 -14.35 4.71 6.16
CA TYR A 372 -13.57 3.66 5.54
C TYR A 372 -14.25 3.20 4.25
N ASP A 373 -13.49 3.12 3.17
CA ASP A 373 -13.91 2.66 1.85
C ASP A 373 -13.11 1.37 1.56
N GLY A 374 -13.56 0.25 2.14
CA GLY A 374 -12.94 -1.08 1.99
C GLY A 374 -12.67 -1.80 3.32
N LEU A 375 -12.88 -3.13 3.34
CA LEU A 375 -12.62 -4.01 4.48
C LEU A 375 -11.43 -4.93 4.15
N SER A 376 -10.21 -4.42 4.36
CA SER A 376 -8.96 -5.18 4.22
C SER A 376 -8.38 -5.55 5.59
N GLU A 377 -7.39 -6.45 5.64
CA GLU A 377 -6.69 -6.78 6.88
C GLU A 377 -6.02 -5.55 7.53
N SER A 378 -5.60 -4.59 6.70
CA SER A 378 -5.08 -3.28 7.14
C SER A 378 -6.13 -2.44 7.88
N ALA A 379 -7.43 -2.68 7.60
CA ALA A 379 -8.53 -1.95 8.19
C ALA A 379 -8.68 -2.22 9.69
N PHE A 380 -8.30 -3.42 10.16
CA PHE A 380 -8.35 -3.76 11.58
C PHE A 380 -7.29 -3.03 12.41
N ARG A 381 -6.14 -2.69 11.80
CA ARG A 381 -5.10 -1.87 12.44
C ARG A 381 -5.48 -0.40 12.51
N ALA A 382 -6.32 0.06 11.57
CA ALA A 382 -6.65 1.46 11.43
C ALA A 382 -7.38 2.04 12.65
N ILE A 383 -8.24 1.26 13.33
CA ILE A 383 -8.95 1.73 14.54
C ILE A 383 -7.96 2.19 15.61
N GLY A 384 -7.05 1.30 16.02
CA GLY A 384 -6.05 1.62 17.03
C GLY A 384 -5.16 2.78 16.61
N LEU A 385 -4.66 2.77 15.37
CA LEU A 385 -3.81 3.83 14.85
C LEU A 385 -4.50 5.19 14.86
N LEU A 386 -5.74 5.28 14.39
CA LEU A 386 -6.49 6.54 14.33
C LEU A 386 -6.81 7.07 15.73
N GLU A 387 -7.25 6.19 16.65
CA GLU A 387 -7.55 6.57 18.04
C GLU A 387 -6.30 7.05 18.80
N THR A 388 -5.17 6.32 18.73
CA THR A 388 -3.92 6.74 19.38
C THR A 388 -3.33 7.97 18.70
N GLY A 389 -3.53 8.09 17.38
CA GLY A 389 -3.11 9.23 16.60
C GLY A 389 -3.78 10.54 17.02
N GLU A 390 -5.08 10.54 17.33
CA GLU A 390 -5.73 11.75 17.89
C GLU A 390 -5.08 12.22 19.19
N GLN A 391 -4.48 11.30 19.96
CA GLN A 391 -3.79 11.59 21.22
C GLN A 391 -2.34 12.01 21.04
N GLY A 392 -1.84 12.09 19.79
CA GLY A 392 -0.44 12.39 19.51
C GLY A 392 0.51 11.21 19.71
N LEU A 393 -0.03 9.99 19.88
CA LEU A 393 0.73 8.76 20.07
C LEU A 393 0.94 8.09 18.71
N TRP A 394 2.10 8.37 18.12
CA TRP A 394 2.51 7.83 16.83
C TRP A 394 3.24 6.50 17.01
N PRO A 395 3.13 5.57 16.05
CA PRO A 395 3.81 4.27 16.11
C PRO A 395 5.32 4.33 15.82
N PHE A 396 5.95 5.52 15.80
CA PHE A 396 7.33 5.74 15.34
C PHE A 396 8.12 6.79 16.14
#